data_AF-A0A4U0XW29-F1
#
_entry.id   AF-A0A4U0XW29-F1
#
_cell.length_a   1.000
_cell.length_b   1.000
_cell.length_c   1.000
_cell.angle_alpha   90.00
_cell.angle_beta   90.00
_cell.angle_gamma   90.00
#
_symmetry.space_group_name_H-M   'P 1'
#
loop_
_entity.id
_entity.type
_entity.pdbx_description
1 polymer ?
#
loop_
_entity_poly.entity_id
_entity_poly.type
_entity_poly.pdbx_seq_one_letter_code
_entity_poly.pdbx_strand_id
1 'polypeptide(L)'
;MPSAIVTSATGILGREINVVHKHIDLTSSAEEMAEQPKNVEGEYMFFAAYLAKDSEKEAANVNGAMLKNFLEALKVKGADKKIKRVVLTTAGAKQYGLEILADAAKNSASGWDWVVTYPNDVIGVAKGNFMNLATSIGLYCAVSKELGNGDLVFSGSETFYTKSDCFTYSRLHASFNTWAALGPKASNQAFNVVNGDVESWQNLFPKLARKFGTTMAERPPLADFAGERGLQDNKVLKQSAVEQRIDLMKWGQRDDVKAAWKKLAEREGLEHDAFEKATWGFLGFVLGRNFDLVISMSKARKAGWTGYVDSWDALSECSDELANEKVLPKFK
;
A
#
# COMPACT_ATOMS: atom_id res chain seq x y z
N MET A 1 4.06 19.12 -5.54
CA MET A 1 4.08 19.55 -4.13
C MET A 1 3.49 18.41 -3.31
N PRO A 2 4.23 17.82 -2.36
CA PRO A 2 3.68 16.79 -1.49
C PRO A 2 2.66 17.46 -0.56
N SER A 3 1.39 17.37 -0.93
CA SER A 3 0.28 17.89 -0.14
C SER A 3 -0.31 16.73 0.65
N ALA A 4 -0.39 16.88 1.97
CA ALA A 4 -1.21 15.98 2.76
C ALA A 4 -2.61 16.58 2.84
N ILE A 5 -3.61 15.82 2.44
CA ILE A 5 -5.00 16.13 2.74
C ILE A 5 -5.21 15.75 4.21
N VAL A 6 -5.26 16.75 5.09
CA VAL A 6 -5.80 16.53 6.44
C VAL A 6 -7.30 16.33 6.26
N THR A 7 -7.70 15.07 6.39
CA THR A 7 -9.08 14.63 6.30
C THR A 7 -9.62 14.60 7.72
N SER A 8 -10.33 15.63 8.17
CA SER A 8 -11.14 15.50 9.39
C SER A 8 -12.50 14.95 8.99
N ALA A 9 -12.77 13.69 9.37
CA ALA A 9 -14.08 13.08 9.20
C ALA A 9 -14.76 12.98 10.57
N THR A 10 -15.97 13.52 10.67
CA THR A 10 -16.89 13.19 11.78
C THR A 10 -17.92 12.22 11.22
N GLY A 11 -17.71 10.93 11.45
CA GLY A 11 -18.62 9.87 11.05
C GLY A 11 -18.43 8.64 11.92
N ILE A 12 -19.41 8.35 12.77
CA ILE A 12 -19.55 7.07 13.46
C ILE A 12 -20.72 6.36 12.76
N LEU A 13 -20.50 5.09 12.39
CA LEU A 13 -21.50 4.08 11.96
C LEU A 13 -22.94 4.62 11.76
N GLY A 14 -23.32 4.87 10.50
CA GLY A 14 -24.71 5.16 10.12
C GLY A 14 -25.11 6.64 9.99
N ARG A 15 -24.15 7.58 9.93
CA ARG A 15 -24.41 9.00 9.59
C ARG A 15 -23.68 9.42 8.31
N GLU A 16 -24.22 10.43 7.63
CA GLU A 16 -23.56 11.09 6.48
C GLU A 16 -22.11 11.46 6.84
N ILE A 17 -21.18 11.04 5.99
CA ILE A 17 -19.76 11.28 6.20
C ILE A 17 -19.45 12.71 5.74
N ASN A 18 -19.38 13.64 6.70
CA ASN A 18 -18.89 14.99 6.45
C ASN A 18 -17.36 14.99 6.52
N VAL A 19 -16.73 14.82 5.37
CA VAL A 19 -15.28 14.98 5.21
C VAL A 19 -14.96 16.45 4.93
N VAL A 20 -14.16 17.06 5.80
CA VAL A 20 -13.60 18.39 5.54
C VAL A 20 -12.16 18.23 5.08
N HIS A 21 -11.92 18.58 3.81
CA HIS A 21 -10.58 18.58 3.23
C HIS A 21 -9.84 19.85 3.62
N LYS A 22 -8.64 19.69 4.20
CA LYS A 22 -7.73 20.80 4.47
C LYS A 22 -6.34 20.47 3.91
N HIS A 23 -5.66 21.50 3.43
CA HIS A 23 -4.30 21.39 2.91
C HIS A 23 -3.29 21.71 4.01
N ILE A 24 -2.27 20.86 4.14
CA ILE A 24 -1.08 21.12 4.96
C ILE A 24 0.15 20.61 4.23
N ASP A 25 1.24 21.37 4.30
CA ASP A 25 2.55 20.90 3.86
C ASP A 25 3.22 20.19 5.05
N LEU A 26 3.44 18.88 4.95
CA LEU A 26 4.10 18.12 6.02
C LEU A 26 5.62 18.27 6.02
N THR A 27 6.18 18.90 4.98
CA THR A 27 7.63 19.13 4.85
C THR A 27 8.08 20.47 5.42
N SER A 28 7.14 21.33 5.83
CA SER A 28 7.41 22.64 6.44
C SER A 28 7.88 22.53 7.90
N SER A 29 8.27 23.66 8.48
CA SER A 29 8.60 23.73 9.91
C SER A 29 7.34 23.51 10.77
N ALA A 30 7.52 23.18 12.06
CA ALA A 30 6.41 23.01 12.99
C ALA A 30 5.61 24.31 13.19
N GLU A 31 6.26 25.47 13.15
CA GLU A 31 5.66 26.79 13.29
C GLU A 31 4.81 27.14 12.07
N GLU A 32 5.35 26.97 10.87
CA GLU A 32 4.62 27.19 9.61
C GLU A 32 3.41 26.25 9.51
N MET A 33 3.62 25.00 9.92
CA MET A 33 2.58 23.99 10.00
C MET A 33 1.54 24.34 11.09
N ALA A 34 1.93 24.99 12.19
CA ALA A 34 1.02 25.48 13.20
C ALA A 34 0.21 26.71 12.74
N GLU A 35 0.48 27.31 11.59
CA GLU A 35 -0.37 28.35 11.01
C GLU A 35 -1.44 27.76 10.07
N GLN A 36 -1.30 26.49 9.70
CA GLN A 36 -2.09 25.82 8.67
C GLN A 36 -2.68 24.48 9.17
N PRO A 37 -3.92 24.11 8.86
CA PRO A 37 -5.09 24.94 8.59
C PRO A 37 -5.63 25.56 9.90
N LYS A 38 -6.36 26.68 9.79
CA LYS A 38 -7.12 27.23 10.94
C LYS A 38 -8.33 26.34 11.25
N ASN A 39 -8.62 26.17 12.54
CA ASN A 39 -9.78 25.42 13.08
C ASN A 39 -9.80 23.93 12.71
N VAL A 40 -8.76 23.18 13.08
CA VAL A 40 -8.77 21.71 13.04
C VAL A 40 -8.81 21.21 14.47
N GLU A 41 -9.84 20.43 14.80
CA GLU A 41 -9.98 19.76 16.09
C GLU A 41 -10.24 18.27 15.85
N GLY A 42 -9.71 17.42 16.73
CA GLY A 42 -9.93 15.99 16.67
C GLY A 42 -9.45 15.30 17.95
N GLU A 43 -10.14 14.23 18.32
CA GLU A 43 -9.78 13.38 19.46
C GLU A 43 -8.86 12.22 19.06
N TYR A 44 -8.84 11.87 17.77
CA TYR A 44 -8.06 10.79 17.20
C TYR A 44 -7.30 11.28 15.98
N MET A 45 -6.02 10.93 15.89
CA MET A 45 -5.15 11.30 14.79
C MET A 45 -4.74 10.05 14.03
N PHE A 46 -4.88 10.06 12.71
CA PHE A 46 -4.40 9.00 11.82
C PHE A 46 -3.29 9.57 10.93
N PHE A 47 -2.06 9.10 11.10
CA PHE A 47 -0.92 9.51 10.29
C PHE A 47 -0.57 8.40 9.30
N ALA A 48 -0.96 8.59 8.04
CA ALA A 48 -0.73 7.66 6.93
C ALA A 48 0.00 8.32 5.74
N ALA A 49 0.83 9.32 6.03
CA ALA A 49 1.60 10.06 5.03
C ALA A 49 3.02 9.47 4.86
N TYR A 50 3.51 9.48 3.62
CA TYR A 50 4.86 9.03 3.28
C TYR A 50 5.41 9.83 2.10
N LEU A 51 6.69 10.18 2.16
CA LEU A 51 7.46 10.75 1.07
C LEU A 51 8.54 9.76 0.65
N ALA A 52 8.46 9.31 -0.61
CA ALA A 52 9.44 8.40 -1.17
C ALA A 52 10.78 9.09 -1.41
N LYS A 53 11.87 8.35 -1.18
CA LYS A 53 13.26 8.76 -1.37
C LYS A 53 14.06 7.61 -1.96
N ASP A 54 15.19 7.94 -2.58
CA ASP A 54 16.02 6.98 -3.31
C ASP A 54 16.73 5.98 -2.38
N SER A 55 16.96 6.37 -1.12
CA SER A 55 17.52 5.49 -0.09
C SER A 55 16.57 5.33 1.10
N GLU A 56 16.58 4.14 1.71
CA GLU A 56 15.80 3.87 2.92
C GLU A 56 16.21 4.76 4.09
N LYS A 57 17.50 5.08 4.21
CA LYS A 57 18.02 5.98 5.26
C LYS A 57 17.49 7.40 5.09
N GLU A 58 17.52 7.93 3.87
CA GLU A 58 16.95 9.26 3.60
C GLU A 58 15.43 9.24 3.79
N ALA A 59 14.75 8.19 3.34
CA ALA A 59 13.33 8.02 3.59
C ALA A 59 13.03 8.03 5.09
N ALA A 60 13.75 7.28 5.91
CA ALA A 60 13.55 7.24 7.35
C ALA A 60 13.75 8.63 7.99
N ASN A 61 14.80 9.35 7.60
CA ASN A 61 15.09 10.69 8.12
C ASN A 61 13.99 11.69 7.77
N VAL A 62 13.61 11.76 6.49
CA VAL A 62 12.63 12.74 6.00
C VAL A 62 11.24 12.43 6.56
N ASN A 63 10.82 11.17 6.54
CA ASN A 63 9.52 10.79 7.07
C ASN A 63 9.44 10.89 8.59
N GLY A 64 10.54 10.59 9.29
CA GLY A 64 10.65 10.84 10.74
C GLY A 64 10.53 12.32 11.07
N ALA A 65 11.18 13.20 10.31
CA ALA A 65 11.08 14.65 10.47
C ALA A 65 9.64 15.15 10.23
N MET A 66 8.96 14.68 9.17
CA MET A 66 7.55 15.04 8.91
C MET A 66 6.64 14.69 10.10
N LEU A 67 6.78 13.47 10.66
CA LEU A 67 6.00 13.06 11.82
C LEU A 67 6.33 13.93 13.05
N LYS A 68 7.62 14.17 13.31
CA LYS A 68 8.08 14.96 14.45
C LYS A 68 7.55 16.40 14.38
N ASN A 69 7.73 17.06 13.23
CA ASN A 69 7.28 18.44 13.02
C ASN A 69 5.76 18.55 13.15
N PHE A 70 5.01 17.57 12.64
CA PHE A 70 3.55 17.56 12.78
C PHE A 70 3.11 17.43 14.24
N LEU A 71 3.74 16.54 15.02
CA LEU A 71 3.44 16.39 16.46
C LEU A 71 3.81 17.66 17.24
N GLU A 72 4.88 18.34 16.86
CA GLU A 72 5.28 19.62 17.46
C GLU A 72 4.30 20.76 17.10
N ALA A 73 3.85 20.82 15.85
CA ALA A 73 2.83 21.78 15.41
C ALA A 73 1.51 21.63 16.20
N LEU A 74 1.12 20.39 16.54
CA LEU A 74 -0.05 20.12 17.38
C LEU A 74 0.13 20.67 18.80
N LYS A 75 1.35 20.61 19.37
CA LYS A 75 1.67 21.21 20.67
C LYS A 75 1.62 22.73 20.60
N VAL A 76 2.18 23.34 19.55
CA VAL A 76 2.16 24.80 19.35
C VAL A 76 0.72 25.33 19.29
N LYS A 77 -0.19 24.64 18.60
CA LYS A 77 -1.63 24.99 18.57
C LYS A 77 -2.38 24.65 19.87
N GLY A 78 -1.79 23.87 20.77
CA GLY A 78 -2.47 23.27 21.93
C GLY A 78 -3.58 22.27 21.55
N ALA A 79 -3.57 21.78 20.31
CA ALA A 79 -4.52 20.78 19.82
C ALA A 79 -4.23 19.39 20.42
N ASP A 80 -2.98 19.15 20.82
CA ASP A 80 -2.56 17.92 21.51
C ASP A 80 -3.39 17.63 22.76
N LYS A 81 -3.86 18.67 23.46
CA LYS A 81 -4.67 18.57 24.68
C LYS A 81 -5.99 17.82 24.51
N LYS A 82 -6.55 17.78 23.30
CA LYS A 82 -7.81 17.10 22.99
C LYS A 82 -7.60 15.70 22.42
N ILE A 83 -6.36 15.37 22.01
CA ILE A 83 -6.04 14.08 21.42
C ILE A 83 -6.07 13.03 22.52
N LYS A 84 -6.76 11.93 22.24
CA LYS A 84 -6.81 10.72 23.08
C LYS A 84 -5.80 9.69 22.57
N ARG A 85 -5.71 9.55 21.24
CA ARG A 85 -4.83 8.55 20.61
C ARG A 85 -4.30 8.97 19.24
N VAL A 86 -3.06 8.59 18.96
CA VAL A 86 -2.44 8.71 17.64
C VAL A 86 -2.20 7.33 17.03
N VAL A 87 -2.73 7.10 15.83
CA VAL A 87 -2.52 5.88 15.04
C VAL A 87 -1.56 6.21 13.89
N LEU A 88 -0.39 5.60 13.91
CA LEU A 88 0.63 5.73 12.87
C LEU A 88 0.62 4.51 11.95
N THR A 89 0.47 4.73 10.66
CA THR A 89 0.67 3.69 9.65
C THR A 89 2.07 3.78 9.06
N THR A 90 2.83 2.70 9.20
CA THR A 90 4.16 2.53 8.59
C THR A 90 4.14 1.29 7.72
N ALA A 91 4.55 1.38 6.45
CA ALA A 91 4.63 0.19 5.59
C ALA A 91 5.42 -0.93 6.31
N GLY A 92 4.94 -2.16 6.27
CA GLY A 92 5.41 -3.23 7.17
C GLY A 92 6.90 -3.59 7.08
N ALA A 93 7.55 -3.26 5.96
CA ALA A 93 8.99 -3.39 5.78
C ALA A 93 9.82 -2.18 6.29
N LYS A 94 9.17 -1.09 6.71
CA LYS A 94 9.76 0.21 7.07
C LYS A 94 9.34 0.59 8.50
N GLN A 95 10.05 0.07 9.51
CA GLN A 95 9.65 0.15 10.92
C GLN A 95 10.07 1.44 11.67
N TYR A 96 10.31 2.56 10.98
CA TYR A 96 10.72 3.81 11.64
C TYR A 96 9.52 4.63 12.15
N GLY A 97 9.72 5.47 13.17
CA GLY A 97 8.70 6.40 13.70
C GLY A 97 7.98 5.93 14.98
N LEU A 98 8.09 4.65 15.34
CA LEU A 98 7.59 4.14 16.63
C LEU A 98 8.21 4.89 17.82
N GLU A 99 9.54 5.06 17.82
CA GLU A 99 10.26 5.76 18.89
C GLU A 99 9.85 7.22 18.98
N ILE A 100 9.74 7.91 17.84
CA ILE A 100 9.28 9.30 17.74
C ILE A 100 7.89 9.45 18.39
N LEU A 101 6.99 8.53 18.06
CA LEU A 101 5.62 8.56 18.58
C LEU A 101 5.56 8.22 20.08
N ALA A 102 6.31 7.20 20.51
CA ALA A 102 6.38 6.80 21.91
C ALA A 102 6.97 7.90 22.79
N ASP A 103 8.01 8.59 22.33
CA ASP A 103 8.63 9.69 23.06
C ASP A 103 7.78 10.95 23.04
N ALA A 104 7.08 11.24 21.94
CA ALA A 104 6.11 12.34 21.90
C ALA A 104 4.94 12.13 22.87
N ALA A 105 4.43 10.90 22.98
CA ALA A 105 3.37 10.53 23.90
C ALA A 105 3.81 10.65 25.37
N LYS A 106 4.99 10.12 25.72
CA LYS A 106 5.57 10.24 27.07
C LYS A 106 5.74 11.71 27.50
N ASN A 107 6.11 12.57 26.55
CA ASN A 107 6.36 14.00 26.77
C ASN A 107 5.13 14.87 26.47
N SER A 108 3.93 14.29 26.40
CA SER A 108 2.68 15.04 26.22
C SER A 108 2.06 15.35 27.59
N ALA A 109 1.66 16.61 27.78
CA ALA A 109 0.93 17.03 28.97
C ALA A 109 -0.49 16.42 29.07
N SER A 110 -1.06 16.00 27.95
CA SER A 110 -2.39 15.38 27.85
C SER A 110 -2.42 13.86 28.07
N GLY A 111 -1.26 13.19 28.04
CA GLY A 111 -1.18 11.74 28.29
C GLY A 111 -1.89 10.87 27.25
N TRP A 112 -1.95 11.30 25.98
CA TRP A 112 -2.49 10.48 24.88
C TRP A 112 -1.62 9.23 24.65
N ASP A 113 -2.24 8.17 24.16
CA ASP A 113 -1.57 6.91 23.85
C ASP A 113 -1.42 6.69 22.34
N TRP A 114 -0.67 5.67 21.94
CA TRP A 114 -0.35 5.46 20.53
C TRP A 114 -0.60 4.04 20.04
N VAL A 115 -0.82 3.92 18.74
CA VAL A 115 -0.81 2.63 18.02
C VAL A 115 0.01 2.76 16.76
N VAL A 116 0.82 1.75 16.46
CA VAL A 116 1.48 1.63 15.15
C VAL A 116 0.91 0.44 14.39
N THR A 117 0.62 0.62 13.12
CA THR A 117 0.13 -0.45 12.24
C THR A 117 1.12 -0.71 11.10
N TYR A 118 1.44 -1.98 10.89
CA TYR A 118 2.33 -2.49 9.85
C TYR A 118 1.52 -3.27 8.80
N PRO A 119 0.88 -2.60 7.82
CA PRO A 119 0.31 -3.26 6.66
C PRO A 119 1.40 -3.91 5.80
N ASN A 120 1.08 -5.02 5.13
CA ASN A 120 1.89 -5.51 4.02
C ASN A 120 1.53 -4.80 2.70
N ASP A 121 1.68 -5.48 1.55
CA ASP A 121 1.32 -4.92 0.26
C ASP A 121 -0.17 -4.58 0.21
N VAL A 122 -0.43 -3.29 0.08
CA VAL A 122 -1.78 -2.74 0.20
C VAL A 122 -2.52 -2.90 -1.12
N ILE A 123 -3.65 -3.59 -1.06
CA ILE A 123 -4.67 -3.66 -2.11
C ILE A 123 -5.66 -2.52 -1.84
N GLY A 124 -5.70 -1.51 -2.70
CA GLY A 124 -6.53 -0.34 -2.49
C GLY A 124 -6.66 0.58 -3.70
N VAL A 125 -7.58 1.54 -3.58
CA VAL A 125 -7.89 2.51 -4.62
C VAL A 125 -7.39 3.88 -4.18
N ALA A 126 -6.44 4.44 -4.92
CA ALA A 126 -5.93 5.79 -4.70
C ALA A 126 -5.32 6.33 -6.00
N LYS A 127 -5.55 7.61 -6.28
CA LYS A 127 -4.94 8.34 -7.41
C LYS A 127 -3.72 9.11 -6.92
N GLY A 128 -2.59 8.98 -7.61
CA GLY A 128 -1.36 9.75 -7.32
C GLY A 128 -0.56 9.33 -6.08
N ASN A 129 -0.78 8.11 -5.55
CA ASN A 129 0.03 7.57 -4.45
C ASN A 129 1.27 6.82 -4.98
N PHE A 130 2.33 6.74 -4.16
CA PHE A 130 3.62 6.17 -4.57
C PHE A 130 3.70 4.63 -4.49
N MET A 131 2.74 3.96 -3.86
CA MET A 131 2.73 2.50 -3.71
C MET A 131 1.30 1.95 -3.83
N ASN A 132 0.89 1.59 -5.04
CA ASN A 132 -0.43 1.00 -5.28
C ASN A 132 -0.32 -0.32 -6.05
N LEU A 133 -0.50 -1.44 -5.34
CA LEU A 133 -0.42 -2.77 -5.93
C LEU A 133 -1.54 -3.00 -6.94
N ALA A 134 -2.79 -2.74 -6.55
CA ALA A 134 -3.97 -3.01 -7.36
C ALA A 134 -3.96 -2.22 -8.67
N THR A 135 -3.69 -0.91 -8.60
CA THR A 135 -3.62 -0.04 -9.79
C THR A 135 -2.51 -0.49 -10.73
N SER A 136 -1.30 -0.75 -10.20
CA SER A 136 -0.15 -1.09 -11.05
C SER A 136 -0.36 -2.44 -11.77
N ILE A 137 -0.86 -3.45 -11.05
CA ILE A 137 -1.19 -4.77 -11.66
C ILE A 137 -2.31 -4.62 -12.68
N GLY A 138 -3.35 -3.85 -12.36
CA GLY A 138 -4.49 -3.64 -13.26
C GLY A 138 -4.06 -2.98 -14.57
N LEU A 139 -3.20 -1.95 -14.51
CA LEU A 139 -2.66 -1.29 -15.70
C LEU A 139 -1.76 -2.23 -16.51
N TYR A 140 -0.90 -3.02 -15.85
CA TYR A 140 -0.11 -4.03 -16.53
C TYR A 140 -0.99 -5.02 -17.30
N CYS A 141 -2.06 -5.52 -16.68
CA CYS A 141 -3.00 -6.45 -17.31
C CYS A 141 -3.73 -5.80 -18.49
N ALA A 142 -4.24 -4.59 -18.30
CA ALA A 142 -4.98 -3.85 -19.32
C ALA A 142 -4.13 -3.52 -20.55
N VAL A 143 -2.90 -3.04 -20.36
CA VAL A 143 -1.98 -2.71 -21.46
C VAL A 143 -1.45 -3.97 -22.15
N SER A 144 -1.11 -5.01 -21.38
CA SER A 144 -0.70 -6.31 -21.94
C SER A 144 -1.77 -6.88 -22.89
N LYS A 145 -3.05 -6.72 -22.54
CA LYS A 145 -4.16 -7.11 -23.40
C LYS A 145 -4.24 -6.27 -24.68
N GLU A 146 -4.12 -4.95 -24.60
CA GLU A 146 -4.20 -4.06 -25.77
C GLU A 146 -3.06 -4.27 -26.77
N LEU A 147 -1.86 -4.63 -26.29
CA LEU A 147 -0.72 -4.91 -27.14
C LEU A 147 -0.94 -6.12 -28.07
N GLY A 148 -1.93 -6.96 -27.82
CA GLY A 148 -2.30 -8.06 -28.71
C GLY A 148 -1.28 -9.20 -28.76
N ASN A 149 -0.38 -9.28 -27.78
CA ASN A 149 0.76 -10.21 -27.74
C ASN A 149 0.38 -11.67 -27.41
N GLY A 150 -0.90 -12.01 -27.30
CA GLY A 150 -1.33 -13.25 -26.66
C GLY A 150 -1.23 -13.17 -25.13
N ASP A 151 -1.20 -14.32 -24.48
CA ASP A 151 -1.33 -14.55 -23.03
C ASP A 151 -0.68 -13.51 -22.09
N LEU A 152 -1.31 -13.26 -20.94
CA LEU A 152 -0.77 -12.47 -19.83
C LEU A 152 0.43 -13.19 -19.18
N VAL A 153 1.59 -12.56 -19.24
CA VAL A 153 2.85 -13.07 -18.67
C VAL A 153 3.00 -12.62 -17.22
N PHE A 154 3.40 -13.51 -16.31
CA PHE A 154 3.78 -13.08 -14.96
C PHE A 154 5.11 -12.30 -15.01
N SER A 155 5.09 -11.03 -14.57
CA SER A 155 6.25 -10.14 -14.63
C SER A 155 7.25 -10.33 -13.47
N GLY A 156 6.84 -11.03 -12.42
CA GLY A 156 7.62 -11.26 -11.19
C GLY A 156 8.66 -12.37 -11.28
N SER A 157 9.28 -12.69 -10.15
CA SER A 157 10.24 -13.80 -10.03
C SER A 157 9.51 -15.13 -10.21
N GLU A 158 10.08 -16.01 -10.99
CA GLU A 158 9.62 -17.40 -11.08
C GLU A 158 9.58 -18.07 -9.72
N THR A 159 10.59 -17.82 -8.87
CA THR A 159 10.65 -18.41 -7.55
C THR A 159 9.46 -17.94 -6.71
N PHE A 160 9.08 -16.66 -6.81
CA PHE A 160 7.96 -16.09 -6.04
C PHE A 160 6.59 -16.55 -6.50
N TYR A 161 6.45 -16.88 -7.79
CA TYR A 161 5.16 -17.26 -8.35
C TYR A 161 4.49 -18.39 -7.54
N THR A 162 5.28 -19.34 -7.06
CA THR A 162 4.82 -20.51 -6.27
C THR A 162 4.80 -20.28 -4.76
N LYS A 163 5.15 -19.09 -4.29
CA LYS A 163 5.36 -18.76 -2.87
C LYS A 163 4.13 -18.14 -2.23
N SER A 164 4.12 -18.15 -0.90
CA SER A 164 3.06 -17.61 -0.08
C SER A 164 3.31 -16.15 0.28
N ASP A 165 2.28 -15.34 0.15
CA ASP A 165 2.25 -13.92 0.44
C ASP A 165 0.97 -13.58 1.23
N CYS A 166 0.99 -12.44 1.93
CA CYS A 166 -0.14 -11.95 2.71
C CYS A 166 -0.45 -10.50 2.32
N PHE A 167 -1.68 -10.18 1.97
CA PHE A 167 -2.03 -8.83 1.51
C PHE A 167 -2.72 -8.01 2.60
N THR A 168 -2.79 -6.69 2.40
CA THR A 168 -3.59 -5.80 3.25
C THR A 168 -4.61 -5.04 2.44
N TYR A 169 -5.88 -5.32 2.62
CA TYR A 169 -6.94 -4.55 2.00
C TYR A 169 -7.11 -3.20 2.69
N SER A 170 -7.10 -2.12 1.92
CA SER A 170 -7.16 -0.74 2.44
C SER A 170 -8.40 -0.47 3.32
N ARG A 171 -9.59 -1.01 2.99
CA ARG A 171 -10.78 -0.84 3.84
C ARG A 171 -10.71 -1.66 5.12
N LEU A 172 -10.14 -2.86 5.05
CA LEU A 172 -9.88 -3.68 6.24
C LEU A 172 -8.91 -2.93 7.16
N HIS A 173 -7.87 -2.32 6.60
CA HIS A 173 -6.91 -1.53 7.35
C HIS A 173 -7.54 -0.27 7.95
N ALA A 174 -8.42 0.43 7.22
CA ALA A 174 -9.17 1.56 7.77
C ALA A 174 -10.08 1.14 8.94
N SER A 175 -10.74 -0.01 8.82
CA SER A 175 -11.55 -0.60 9.89
C SER A 175 -10.69 -1.00 11.09
N PHE A 176 -9.50 -1.58 10.83
CA PHE A 176 -8.51 -1.91 11.85
C PHE A 176 -8.03 -0.66 12.57
N ASN A 177 -7.70 0.41 11.84
CA ASN A 177 -7.28 1.69 12.41
C ASN A 177 -8.37 2.28 13.30
N THR A 178 -9.64 2.18 12.88
CA THR A 178 -10.79 2.64 13.70
C THR A 178 -10.91 1.82 14.98
N TRP A 179 -10.82 0.49 14.89
CA TRP A 179 -10.81 -0.39 16.05
C TRP A 179 -9.62 -0.09 16.98
N ALA A 180 -8.43 0.11 16.42
CA ALA A 180 -7.22 0.42 17.16
C ALA A 180 -7.28 1.80 17.81
N ALA A 181 -7.99 2.76 17.21
CA ALA A 181 -8.21 4.07 17.78
C ALA A 181 -9.10 4.01 19.04
N LEU A 182 -10.12 3.15 19.04
CA LEU A 182 -11.13 3.08 20.10
C LEU A 182 -10.90 1.94 21.11
N GLY A 183 -10.09 0.94 20.76
CA GLY A 183 -9.92 -0.28 21.54
C GLY A 183 -9.06 -0.07 22.79
N PRO A 184 -9.55 -0.36 24.01
CA PRO A 184 -8.78 -0.11 25.24
C PRO A 184 -7.53 -1.00 25.35
N LYS A 185 -7.52 -2.18 24.71
CA LYS A 185 -6.36 -3.10 24.69
C LYS A 185 -5.35 -2.80 23.57
N ALA A 186 -5.62 -1.80 22.74
CA ALA A 186 -4.72 -1.41 21.66
C ALA A 186 -3.67 -0.37 22.13
N SER A 187 -3.85 0.27 23.28
CA SER A 187 -2.98 1.32 23.81
C SER A 187 -1.50 0.94 23.84
N ASN A 188 -0.67 1.80 23.27
CA ASN A 188 0.79 1.69 23.24
C ASN A 188 1.28 0.38 22.62
N GLN A 189 0.63 -0.07 21.55
CA GLN A 189 0.96 -1.30 20.85
C GLN A 189 1.28 -1.05 19.39
N ALA A 190 2.18 -1.87 18.87
CA ALA A 190 2.37 -2.02 17.44
C ALA A 190 1.74 -3.35 16.95
N PHE A 191 1.03 -3.31 15.83
CA PHE A 191 0.31 -4.44 15.24
C PHE A 191 0.67 -4.60 13.77
N ASN A 192 0.90 -5.85 13.37
CA ASN A 192 0.79 -6.20 11.96
C ASN A 192 -0.67 -6.13 11.51
N VAL A 193 -0.89 -5.80 10.24
CA VAL A 193 -2.22 -5.81 9.62
C VAL A 193 -2.10 -6.54 8.30
N VAL A 194 -2.79 -7.67 8.17
CA VAL A 194 -2.98 -8.39 6.90
C VAL A 194 -4.41 -8.94 6.88
N ASN A 195 -4.89 -9.32 5.69
CA ASN A 195 -6.23 -9.86 5.44
C ASN A 195 -6.56 -11.08 6.31
N GLY A 196 -5.53 -11.86 6.66
CA GLY A 196 -5.63 -13.01 7.55
C GLY A 196 -5.73 -14.33 6.83
N ASP A 197 -5.70 -14.32 5.50
CA ASP A 197 -5.44 -15.43 4.59
C ASP A 197 -3.96 -15.44 4.13
N VAL A 198 -3.57 -16.55 3.51
CA VAL A 198 -2.28 -16.73 2.84
C VAL A 198 -2.59 -17.09 1.39
N GLU A 199 -2.00 -16.36 0.45
CA GLU A 199 -2.25 -16.52 -0.97
C GLU A 199 -0.95 -16.69 -1.74
N SER A 200 -1.01 -17.29 -2.93
CA SER A 200 0.15 -17.38 -3.84
C SER A 200 -0.13 -16.68 -5.15
N TRP A 201 0.90 -16.18 -5.81
CA TRP A 201 0.74 -15.60 -7.15
C TRP A 201 0.30 -16.65 -8.18
N GLN A 202 0.62 -17.93 -7.97
CA GLN A 202 0.08 -19.06 -8.73
C GLN A 202 -1.44 -19.19 -8.62
N ASN A 203 -2.04 -18.79 -7.50
CA ASN A 203 -3.49 -18.76 -7.35
C ASN A 203 -4.10 -17.43 -7.82
N LEU A 204 -3.46 -16.30 -7.50
CA LEU A 204 -4.00 -14.97 -7.78
C LEU A 204 -3.88 -14.55 -9.25
N PHE A 205 -2.76 -14.84 -9.90
CA PHE A 205 -2.50 -14.36 -11.26
C PHE A 205 -3.43 -14.97 -12.33
N PRO A 206 -3.84 -16.26 -12.27
CA PRO A 206 -4.87 -16.79 -13.15
C PRO A 206 -6.23 -16.11 -12.95
N LYS A 207 -6.57 -15.74 -11.71
CA LYS A 207 -7.81 -15.01 -11.40
C LYS A 207 -7.78 -13.61 -12.02
N LEU A 208 -6.63 -12.92 -11.96
CA LEU A 208 -6.40 -11.64 -12.64
C LEU A 208 -6.55 -11.76 -14.16
N ALA A 209 -5.91 -12.75 -14.80
CA ALA A 209 -6.02 -12.95 -16.24
C ALA A 209 -7.48 -13.09 -16.69
N ARG A 210 -8.28 -13.91 -15.99
CA ARG A 210 -9.72 -14.05 -16.24
C ARG A 210 -10.46 -12.73 -16.09
N LYS A 211 -10.21 -11.97 -15.02
CA LYS A 211 -10.88 -10.67 -14.79
C LYS A 211 -10.63 -9.65 -15.91
N PHE A 212 -9.43 -9.65 -16.49
CA PHE A 212 -9.11 -8.77 -17.61
C PHE A 212 -9.44 -9.40 -18.98
N GLY A 213 -10.06 -10.59 -19.03
CA GLY A 213 -10.45 -11.26 -20.27
C GLY A 213 -9.25 -11.64 -21.15
N THR A 214 -8.20 -12.17 -20.53
CA THR A 214 -7.00 -12.71 -21.17
C THR A 214 -6.68 -14.11 -20.62
N THR A 215 -5.82 -14.85 -21.29
CA THR A 215 -5.34 -16.19 -20.92
C THR A 215 -3.96 -16.11 -20.26
N MET A 216 -3.58 -17.10 -19.46
CA MET A 216 -2.23 -17.17 -18.87
C MET A 216 -1.26 -17.92 -19.78
N ALA A 217 -0.01 -17.48 -19.83
CA ALA A 217 1.01 -18.16 -20.62
C ALA A 217 1.34 -19.53 -20.00
N GLU A 218 1.38 -20.58 -20.82
CA GLU A 218 1.55 -21.98 -20.39
C GLU A 218 2.89 -22.33 -19.72
N ARG A 219 3.87 -21.41 -19.65
CA ARG A 219 5.24 -21.74 -19.21
C ARG A 219 5.62 -21.20 -17.82
N PRO A 220 5.53 -22.03 -16.76
CA PRO A 220 6.31 -21.87 -15.54
C PRO A 220 7.74 -22.43 -15.76
N PRO A 221 8.84 -21.66 -15.61
CA PRO A 221 10.15 -22.08 -16.11
C PRO A 221 10.98 -23.04 -15.23
N LEU A 222 10.40 -24.04 -14.55
CA LEU A 222 11.23 -24.86 -13.64
C LEU A 222 11.99 -26.00 -14.34
N ALA A 223 11.70 -26.27 -15.61
CA ALA A 223 12.11 -27.50 -16.29
C ALA A 223 13.27 -27.35 -17.28
N ASP A 224 13.64 -26.14 -17.71
CA ASP A 224 14.46 -26.00 -18.92
C ASP A 224 15.97 -26.30 -18.72
N PHE A 225 16.50 -26.40 -17.48
CA PHE A 225 17.95 -26.55 -17.24
C PHE A 225 18.36 -27.45 -16.07
N ALA A 226 17.44 -28.22 -15.50
CA ALA A 226 17.71 -29.02 -14.30
C ALA A 226 18.73 -30.17 -14.52
N GLY A 227 18.89 -30.63 -15.76
CA GLY A 227 19.70 -31.81 -16.11
C GLY A 227 21.22 -31.62 -16.13
N GLU A 228 21.74 -30.45 -16.50
CA GLU A 228 23.19 -30.26 -16.72
C GLU A 228 24.03 -30.10 -15.44
N ARG A 229 23.37 -29.85 -14.30
CA ARG A 229 24.06 -29.30 -13.12
C ARG A 229 24.22 -30.27 -11.97
N GLY A 230 23.83 -31.53 -12.13
CA GLY A 230 24.23 -32.68 -11.29
C GLY A 230 23.87 -32.60 -9.81
N LEU A 231 23.33 -31.48 -9.38
CA LEU A 231 23.10 -31.14 -8.01
C LEU A 231 21.89 -30.20 -8.03
N GLN A 232 20.80 -30.59 -7.41
CA GLN A 232 20.95 -31.28 -6.14
C GLN A 232 21.99 -30.58 -5.21
N ASP A 233 22.31 -29.29 -5.36
CA ASP A 233 22.95 -28.36 -4.39
C ASP A 233 22.00 -27.17 -4.17
N ASN A 234 20.75 -27.61 -3.98
CA ASN A 234 19.64 -27.10 -3.21
C ASN A 234 19.51 -25.61 -2.86
N LYS A 235 18.33 -25.06 -3.21
CA LYS A 235 17.92 -23.65 -3.14
C LYS A 235 17.54 -23.13 -1.73
N VAL A 236 17.54 -23.96 -0.69
CA VAL A 236 17.29 -23.54 0.71
C VAL A 236 18.41 -22.64 1.29
N LEU A 237 19.58 -22.58 0.66
CA LEU A 237 20.80 -21.99 1.23
C LEU A 237 21.23 -20.63 0.63
N LYS A 238 20.47 -20.06 -0.31
CA LYS A 238 20.81 -18.78 -0.97
C LYS A 238 20.01 -17.60 -0.37
N GLN A 239 20.69 -16.47 -0.16
CA GLN A 239 20.08 -15.25 0.37
C GLN A 239 19.06 -14.67 -0.59
N SER A 240 17.91 -14.28 -0.04
CA SER A 240 16.77 -13.77 -0.78
C SER A 240 17.07 -12.47 -1.53
N ALA A 241 16.48 -12.30 -2.72
CA ALA A 241 16.64 -11.17 -3.62
C ALA A 241 15.32 -10.80 -4.30
N VAL A 242 15.27 -9.62 -4.89
CA VAL A 242 14.19 -9.20 -5.79
C VAL A 242 14.64 -9.47 -7.23
N GLU A 243 13.92 -10.32 -7.93
CA GLU A 243 14.20 -10.76 -9.30
C GLU A 243 12.99 -10.43 -10.19
N GLN A 244 13.22 -9.72 -11.29
CA GLN A 244 12.14 -9.35 -12.20
C GLN A 244 12.37 -9.98 -13.57
N ARG A 245 11.36 -10.66 -14.12
CA ARG A 245 11.41 -11.16 -15.51
C ARG A 245 11.30 -10.01 -16.51
N ILE A 246 10.54 -8.98 -16.15
CA ILE A 246 10.40 -7.74 -16.89
C ILE A 246 10.77 -6.60 -15.95
N ASP A 247 11.76 -5.80 -16.31
CA ASP A 247 12.04 -4.53 -15.64
C ASP A 247 10.86 -3.59 -15.90
N LEU A 248 9.91 -3.53 -14.96
CA LEU A 248 8.66 -2.79 -15.13
C LEU A 248 8.89 -1.28 -15.28
N MET A 249 9.99 -0.77 -14.72
CA MET A 249 10.39 0.62 -14.91
C MET A 249 10.80 0.86 -16.35
N LYS A 250 11.65 0.01 -16.94
CA LYS A 250 12.02 0.13 -18.36
C LYS A 250 10.84 -0.15 -19.29
N TRP A 251 10.02 -1.15 -18.97
CA TRP A 251 8.85 -1.53 -19.76
C TRP A 251 7.85 -0.38 -19.86
N GLY A 252 7.52 0.28 -18.74
CA GLY A 252 6.64 1.44 -18.73
C GLY A 252 7.18 2.65 -19.48
N GLN A 253 8.48 2.70 -19.78
CA GLN A 253 9.08 3.79 -20.54
C GLN A 253 9.09 3.59 -22.06
N ARG A 254 8.80 2.37 -22.56
CA ARG A 254 8.82 2.07 -23.98
C ARG A 254 7.75 2.83 -24.76
N ASP A 255 8.10 3.30 -25.95
CA ASP A 255 7.20 4.12 -26.79
C ASP A 255 5.96 3.34 -27.25
N ASP A 256 6.11 2.04 -27.56
CA ASP A 256 5.00 1.18 -27.97
C ASP A 256 3.99 0.95 -26.82
N VAL A 257 4.49 0.79 -25.60
CA VAL A 257 3.66 0.64 -24.39
C VAL A 257 2.89 1.94 -24.09
N LYS A 258 3.55 3.10 -24.15
CA LYS A 258 2.91 4.40 -23.98
C LYS A 258 1.87 4.69 -25.06
N ALA A 259 2.18 4.35 -26.32
CA ALA A 259 1.24 4.47 -27.43
C ALA A 259 0.01 3.56 -27.24
N ALA A 260 0.20 2.33 -26.78
CA ALA A 260 -0.89 1.40 -26.46
C ALA A 260 -1.78 1.93 -25.33
N TRP A 261 -1.20 2.48 -24.27
CA TRP A 261 -1.96 3.13 -23.20
C TRP A 261 -2.77 4.32 -23.72
N LYS A 262 -2.14 5.22 -24.50
CA LYS A 262 -2.83 6.39 -25.07
C LYS A 262 -4.06 5.97 -25.89
N LYS A 263 -3.90 4.98 -26.76
CA LYS A 263 -4.98 4.44 -27.59
C LYS A 263 -6.11 3.83 -26.74
N LEU A 264 -5.76 3.06 -25.69
CA LEU A 264 -6.73 2.46 -24.76
C LEU A 264 -7.49 3.55 -23.99
N ALA A 265 -6.78 4.56 -23.48
CA ALA A 265 -7.37 5.66 -22.72
C ALA A 265 -8.32 6.50 -23.57
N GLU A 266 -7.95 6.82 -24.82
CA GLU A 266 -8.82 7.52 -25.77
C GLU A 266 -10.08 6.70 -26.09
N ARG A 267 -9.93 5.39 -26.33
CA ARG A 267 -11.05 4.52 -26.70
C ARG A 267 -12.08 4.36 -25.57
N GLU A 268 -11.59 4.16 -24.34
CA GLU A 268 -12.44 3.82 -23.19
C GLU A 268 -12.75 5.05 -22.31
N GLY A 269 -12.24 6.24 -22.67
CA GLY A 269 -12.43 7.48 -21.92
C GLY A 269 -11.77 7.47 -20.53
N LEU A 270 -10.55 6.92 -20.43
CA LEU A 270 -9.80 6.77 -19.18
C LEU A 270 -9.00 8.02 -18.82
N GLU A 271 -8.58 8.11 -17.56
CA GLU A 271 -7.67 9.15 -17.06
C GLU A 271 -6.28 9.01 -17.74
N HIS A 272 -5.97 9.91 -18.68
CA HIS A 272 -4.77 9.79 -19.51
C HIS A 272 -3.46 9.70 -18.74
N ASP A 273 -3.34 10.41 -17.62
CA ASP A 273 -2.11 10.45 -16.80
C ASP A 273 -2.03 9.34 -15.74
N ALA A 274 -2.97 8.39 -15.72
CA ALA A 274 -2.97 7.28 -14.77
C ALA A 274 -1.76 6.35 -14.94
N PHE A 275 -1.26 6.20 -16.16
CA PHE A 275 -0.11 5.34 -16.45
C PHE A 275 1.21 5.93 -15.95
N GLU A 276 1.36 7.24 -16.03
CA GLU A 276 2.48 8.00 -15.48
C GLU A 276 2.44 8.03 -13.95
N LYS A 277 1.25 8.03 -13.36
CA LYS A 277 1.03 7.92 -11.91
C LYS A 277 1.25 6.50 -11.36
N ALA A 278 1.37 5.49 -12.22
CA ALA A 278 1.55 4.11 -11.79
C ALA A 278 2.95 3.87 -11.20
N THR A 279 3.00 3.02 -10.18
CA THR A 279 4.19 2.87 -9.34
C THR A 279 4.97 1.64 -9.76
N TRP A 280 5.55 1.67 -10.97
CA TRP A 280 6.17 0.50 -11.61
C TRP A 280 7.28 -0.15 -10.79
N GLY A 281 8.13 0.66 -10.14
CA GLY A 281 9.20 0.18 -9.27
C GLY A 281 8.66 -0.55 -8.03
N PHE A 282 7.58 -0.03 -7.44
CA PHE A 282 6.90 -0.70 -6.33
C PHE A 282 6.31 -2.04 -6.77
N LEU A 283 5.64 -2.08 -7.93
CA LEU A 283 5.11 -3.33 -8.47
C LEU A 283 6.22 -4.35 -8.74
N GLY A 284 7.33 -3.92 -9.34
CA GLY A 284 8.49 -4.77 -9.60
C GLY A 284 9.11 -5.30 -8.31
N PHE A 285 9.12 -4.51 -7.25
CA PHE A 285 9.54 -4.94 -5.91
C PHE A 285 8.61 -6.02 -5.35
N VAL A 286 7.29 -5.79 -5.37
CA VAL A 286 6.31 -6.74 -4.81
C VAL A 286 6.36 -8.08 -5.55
N LEU A 287 6.26 -8.06 -6.88
CA LEU A 287 6.24 -9.29 -7.67
C LEU A 287 7.61 -9.97 -7.76
N GLY A 288 8.69 -9.25 -7.50
CA GLY A 288 10.04 -9.77 -7.67
C GLY A 288 10.61 -10.52 -6.48
N ARG A 289 9.99 -10.49 -5.29
CA ARG A 289 10.57 -11.09 -4.07
C ARG A 289 10.74 -12.59 -4.19
N ASN A 290 11.93 -13.18 -4.15
CA ASN A 290 12.06 -14.64 -4.26
C ASN A 290 11.85 -15.42 -2.94
N PHE A 291 11.13 -14.85 -1.97
CA PHE A 291 10.97 -15.38 -0.60
C PHE A 291 9.53 -15.26 -0.08
N ASP A 292 9.14 -16.15 0.83
CA ASP A 292 7.81 -16.13 1.46
C ASP A 292 7.66 -14.98 2.46
N LEU A 293 6.48 -14.37 2.52
CA LEU A 293 6.16 -13.33 3.50
C LEU A 293 4.85 -13.68 4.22
N VAL A 294 4.98 -14.25 5.41
CA VAL A 294 3.84 -14.61 6.27
C VAL A 294 3.83 -13.70 7.48
N ILE A 295 2.74 -12.97 7.67
CA ILE A 295 2.61 -12.00 8.77
C ILE A 295 1.49 -12.43 9.72
N SER A 296 1.81 -12.52 11.01
CA SER A 296 0.85 -12.97 12.02
C SER A 296 -0.10 -11.87 12.49
N MET A 297 -1.40 -12.15 12.45
CA MET A 297 -2.46 -11.35 13.09
C MET A 297 -2.77 -11.78 14.53
N SER A 298 -2.04 -12.77 15.09
CA SER A 298 -2.37 -13.38 16.38
C SER A 298 -2.43 -12.36 17.51
N LYS A 299 -1.56 -11.35 17.51
CA LYS A 299 -1.55 -10.27 18.51
C LYS A 299 -2.84 -9.45 18.45
N ALA A 300 -3.25 -9.04 17.25
CA ALA A 300 -4.50 -8.32 17.03
C ALA A 300 -5.73 -9.16 17.42
N ARG A 301 -5.74 -10.44 17.04
CA ARG A 301 -6.83 -11.38 17.38
C ARG A 301 -6.96 -11.55 18.90
N LYS A 302 -5.85 -11.72 19.63
CA LYS A 302 -5.84 -11.76 21.11
C LYS A 302 -6.32 -10.45 21.75
N ALA A 303 -6.07 -9.32 21.09
CA ALA A 303 -6.55 -8.00 21.53
C ALA A 303 -8.03 -7.75 21.24
N GLY A 304 -8.70 -8.64 20.47
CA GLY A 304 -10.13 -8.58 20.19
C GLY A 304 -10.51 -8.25 18.74
N TRP A 305 -9.54 -8.14 17.83
CA TRP A 305 -9.82 -7.92 16.40
C TRP A 305 -10.30 -9.21 15.73
N THR A 306 -11.47 -9.16 15.08
CA THR A 306 -12.06 -10.30 14.35
C THR A 306 -12.22 -10.07 12.85
N GLY A 307 -11.90 -8.87 12.35
CA GLY A 307 -12.05 -8.55 10.93
C GLY A 307 -11.19 -9.45 10.03
N TYR A 308 -11.78 -9.81 8.90
CA TYR A 308 -11.23 -10.68 7.87
C TYR A 308 -11.82 -10.27 6.52
N VAL A 309 -11.02 -10.32 5.46
CA VAL A 309 -11.45 -10.14 4.08
C VAL A 309 -10.68 -11.14 3.22
N ASP A 310 -11.37 -11.75 2.26
CA ASP A 310 -10.72 -12.59 1.25
C ASP A 310 -9.89 -11.71 0.29
N SER A 311 -8.62 -12.08 0.07
CA SER A 311 -7.70 -11.27 -0.72
C SER A 311 -8.10 -11.14 -2.19
N TRP A 312 -8.79 -12.15 -2.76
CA TRP A 312 -9.33 -12.05 -4.11
C TRP A 312 -10.50 -11.07 -4.16
N ASP A 313 -11.43 -11.13 -3.22
CA ASP A 313 -12.55 -10.19 -3.15
C ASP A 313 -12.04 -8.75 -3.01
N ALA A 314 -11.05 -8.51 -2.13
CA ALA A 314 -10.39 -7.21 -2.00
C ALA A 314 -9.80 -6.68 -3.33
N LEU A 315 -9.08 -7.54 -4.06
CA LEU A 315 -8.46 -7.17 -5.33
C LEU A 315 -9.50 -6.94 -6.44
N SER A 316 -10.53 -7.78 -6.45
CA SER A 316 -11.65 -7.69 -7.37
C SER A 316 -12.40 -6.37 -7.17
N GLU A 317 -12.84 -6.09 -5.94
CA GLU A 317 -13.54 -4.84 -5.59
C GLU A 317 -12.71 -3.59 -5.93
N CYS A 318 -11.42 -3.59 -5.60
CA CYS A 318 -10.54 -2.46 -5.98
C CYS A 318 -10.48 -2.26 -7.48
N SER A 319 -10.44 -3.35 -8.26
CA SER A 319 -10.42 -3.25 -9.72
C SER A 319 -11.73 -2.64 -10.23
N ASP A 320 -12.87 -3.04 -9.66
CA ASP A 320 -14.21 -2.51 -10.02
C ASP A 320 -14.32 -1.01 -9.70
N GLU A 321 -13.83 -0.60 -8.54
CA GLU A 321 -13.74 0.82 -8.17
C GLU A 321 -12.82 1.62 -9.10
N LEU A 322 -11.63 1.10 -9.43
CA LEU A 322 -10.73 1.75 -10.38
C LEU A 322 -11.35 1.88 -11.79
N ALA A 323 -12.17 0.90 -12.20
CA ALA A 323 -12.92 0.97 -13.45
C ALA A 323 -14.02 2.04 -13.40
N ASN A 324 -14.73 2.15 -12.28
CA ASN A 324 -15.72 3.22 -12.06
C ASN A 324 -15.08 4.62 -12.05
N GLU A 325 -13.86 4.72 -11.52
CA GLU A 325 -13.06 5.95 -11.47
C GLU A 325 -12.31 6.26 -12.78
N LYS A 326 -12.55 5.46 -13.83
CA LYS A 326 -11.93 5.60 -15.16
C LYS A 326 -10.40 5.50 -15.14
N VAL A 327 -9.83 4.84 -14.14
CA VAL A 327 -8.39 4.52 -14.07
C VAL A 327 -8.10 3.23 -14.83
N LEU A 328 -9.03 2.27 -14.78
CA LEU A 328 -9.01 1.04 -15.56
C LEU A 328 -10.20 0.99 -16.52
N PRO A 329 -10.12 0.24 -17.63
CA PRO A 329 -11.28 -0.02 -18.47
C PRO A 329 -12.31 -0.88 -17.73
N LYS A 330 -13.57 -0.81 -18.16
CA LYS A 330 -14.62 -1.72 -17.65
C LYS A 330 -14.29 -3.17 -18.03
N PHE A 331 -14.51 -4.07 -17.08
CA PHE A 331 -14.33 -5.50 -17.28
C PHE A 331 -15.48 -6.08 -18.13
N LYS A 332 -15.19 -7.15 -18.86
CA LYS A 332 -16.17 -7.92 -19.63
C LYS A 332 -16.58 -9.15 -18.84
#